data_AF-E3I6N0-F1
#
_entry.id   AF-E3I6N0-F1
#
_cell.length_a   1.000
_cell.length_b   1.000
_cell.length_c   1.000
_cell.angle_alpha   90.00
_cell.angle_beta   90.00
_cell.angle_gamma   90.00
#
_symmetry.space_group_name_H-M   'P 1'
#
loop_
_entity.id
_entity.type
_entity.pdbx_description
1 polymer ?
#
loop_
_entity_poly.entity_id
_entity_poly.type
_entity_poly.pdbx_seq_one_letter_code
_entity_poly.pdbx_strand_id
1 'polypeptide(L)'
;MPLGIPVVYDSISGNLVETKLALDLDDKGISHLRARTRQERRSGASRYHCGLCRDPLYVSNSGGIPHFAHYIESGRHCAWRAGSPRNLDEISASRFGGKPEGKLHAGLLRTLKVLCERSTGFSEVGTPNATFFGIEGTGHRYPDLQACFLEHRLAFEFQPSRTYLTTISDREIFYRQNRVFLIWLFHDFENWKGRQTERDIVALRSRHAFELDEQAIISTIESGSLTFKAHWQLPEYNGAQLSWHWESRLVRMEELHFDDFLVETLAAQPWLCEAELLNMTHAALIIKFEKYWAERLDWG
;
A
#
# COMPACT_ATOMS: atom_id res chain seq x y z
N MET A 1 -4.66 -0.76 14.01
CA MET A 1 -3.71 -1.69 14.67
C MET A 1 -2.30 -1.12 14.58
N PRO A 2 -1.37 -1.33 15.54
CA PRO A 2 0.04 -1.25 15.17
C PRO A 2 0.26 -2.23 14.02
N LEU A 3 1.06 -1.87 13.01
CA LEU A 3 1.46 -2.82 11.96
C LEU A 3 2.27 -3.91 12.66
N GLY A 4 1.58 -4.95 13.14
CA GLY A 4 2.20 -6.17 13.59
C GLY A 4 2.96 -6.76 12.41
N ILE A 5 3.88 -7.68 12.69
CA ILE A 5 4.54 -8.44 11.64
C ILE A 5 3.43 -9.11 10.82
N PRO A 6 3.20 -8.74 9.56
CA PRO A 6 2.09 -9.27 8.76
C PRO A 6 2.40 -10.68 8.25
N VAL A 7 3.69 -10.99 8.12
CA VAL A 7 4.16 -12.26 7.53
C VAL A 7 5.26 -12.84 8.37
N VAL A 8 5.17 -14.14 8.64
CA VAL A 8 6.25 -14.90 9.26
C VAL A 8 6.79 -15.94 8.29
N TYR A 9 8.09 -16.18 8.34
CA TYR A 9 8.67 -17.39 7.77
C TYR A 9 8.60 -18.50 8.81
N ASP A 10 7.95 -19.61 8.45
CA ASP A 10 7.91 -20.81 9.27
C ASP A 10 8.99 -21.79 8.80
N SER A 11 10.01 -22.01 9.62
CA SER A 11 11.13 -22.87 9.28
C SER A 11 10.78 -24.36 9.15
N ILE A 12 9.61 -24.79 9.66
CA ILE A 12 9.15 -26.17 9.47
C ILE A 12 8.58 -26.36 8.07
N SER A 13 7.71 -25.45 7.62
CA SER A 13 7.10 -25.54 6.29
C SER A 13 8.04 -25.04 5.19
N GLY A 14 9.03 -24.21 5.54
CA GLY A 14 9.90 -23.54 4.58
C GLY A 14 9.20 -22.40 3.83
N ASN A 15 8.02 -21.99 4.28
CA ASN A 15 7.17 -21.03 3.57
C ASN A 15 6.94 -19.75 4.38
N LEU A 16 6.53 -18.71 3.66
CA LEU A 16 5.96 -17.51 4.25
C LEU A 16 4.48 -17.78 4.56
N VAL A 17 4.03 -17.30 5.72
CA VAL A 17 2.68 -17.54 6.23
C VAL A 17 2.13 -16.23 6.76
N GLU A 18 0.87 -15.93 6.40
CA GLU A 18 0.08 -14.85 7.02
C GLU A 18 0.12 -14.98 8.53
N THR A 19 0.38 -13.88 9.24
CA THR A 19 0.41 -13.88 10.70
C THR A 19 -0.93 -14.33 11.28
N LYS A 20 -2.05 -13.93 10.65
CA LYS A 20 -3.38 -14.38 11.08
C LYS A 20 -3.51 -15.89 11.02
N LEU A 21 -3.08 -16.51 9.92
CA LEU A 21 -3.14 -17.97 9.75
C LEU A 21 -2.18 -18.69 10.71
N ALA A 22 -0.97 -18.16 10.89
CA ALA A 22 0.01 -18.72 11.83
C ALA A 22 -0.42 -18.62 13.31
N LEU A 23 -1.36 -17.72 13.62
CA LEU A 23 -1.94 -17.51 14.94
C LEU A 23 -3.40 -17.96 15.03
N ASP A 24 -3.92 -18.68 14.02
CA ASP A 24 -5.28 -19.24 14.03
C ASP A 24 -5.32 -20.49 14.93
N LEU A 25 -5.24 -20.25 16.23
CA LEU A 25 -5.17 -21.27 17.28
C LEU A 25 -6.12 -20.87 18.40
N ASP A 26 -6.61 -21.87 19.14
CA ASP A 26 -7.34 -21.64 20.38
C ASP A 26 -6.45 -21.04 21.49
N ASP A 27 -7.05 -20.56 22.58
CA ASP A 27 -6.32 -19.92 23.68
C ASP A 27 -5.21 -20.81 24.26
N LYS A 28 -5.45 -22.12 24.30
CA LYS A 28 -4.49 -23.12 24.74
C LYS A 28 -3.33 -23.23 23.77
N GLY A 29 -3.60 -23.29 22.46
CA GLY A 29 -2.62 -23.31 21.39
C GLY A 29 -1.76 -22.04 21.37
N ILE A 30 -2.37 -20.86 21.51
CA ILE A 30 -1.65 -19.59 21.67
C ILE A 30 -0.75 -19.62 22.91
N SER A 31 -1.24 -20.10 24.05
CA SER A 31 -0.45 -20.20 25.28
C SER A 31 0.76 -21.13 25.12
N HIS A 32 0.58 -22.29 24.49
CA HIS A 32 1.68 -23.21 24.16
C HIS A 32 2.68 -22.58 23.20
N LEU A 33 2.20 -21.92 22.14
CA LEU A 33 3.05 -21.29 21.14
C LEU A 33 3.88 -20.15 21.74
N ARG A 34 3.31 -19.37 22.66
CA ARG A 34 4.03 -18.35 23.43
C ARG A 34 5.13 -18.94 24.30
N ALA A 35 4.84 -20.03 25.01
CA ALA A 35 5.83 -20.72 25.83
C ALA A 35 6.96 -21.28 24.96
N ARG A 36 6.61 -21.92 23.84
CA ARG A 36 7.55 -22.56 22.91
C ARG A 36 8.48 -21.55 22.27
N THR A 37 7.96 -20.47 21.69
CA THR A 37 8.79 -19.43 21.03
C THR A 37 9.76 -18.74 22.01
N ARG A 38 9.42 -18.66 23.30
CA ARG A 38 10.37 -18.18 24.34
C ARG A 38 11.47 -19.19 24.66
N GLN A 39 11.14 -20.48 24.66
CA GLN A 39 12.10 -21.57 24.86
C GLN A 39 13.05 -21.72 23.67
N GLU A 40 12.51 -21.75 22.45
CA GLU A 40 13.25 -21.89 21.19
C GLU A 40 14.32 -20.80 21.01
N ARG A 41 14.08 -19.58 21.51
CA ARG A 41 15.09 -18.51 21.51
C ARG A 41 16.37 -18.94 22.22
N ARG A 42 16.25 -19.63 23.36
CA ARG A 42 17.39 -20.03 24.20
C ARG A 42 18.24 -21.11 23.54
N SER A 43 17.62 -21.94 22.70
CA SER A 43 18.30 -23.00 21.96
C SER A 43 18.74 -22.59 20.55
N GLY A 44 18.41 -21.37 20.11
CA GLY A 44 18.68 -20.92 18.74
C GLY A 44 17.84 -21.60 17.66
N ALA A 45 16.81 -22.36 18.04
CA ALA A 45 15.98 -23.18 17.16
C ALA A 45 14.59 -22.56 16.95
N SER A 46 14.54 -21.24 16.78
CA SER A 46 13.28 -20.52 16.54
C SER A 46 12.57 -21.06 15.30
N ARG A 47 11.30 -21.43 15.45
CA ARG A 47 10.48 -21.83 14.31
C ARG A 47 10.11 -20.64 13.43
N TYR A 48 9.65 -19.58 14.08
CA TYR A 48 9.09 -18.42 13.39
C TYR A 48 10.11 -17.30 13.27
N HIS A 49 10.27 -16.82 12.06
CA HIS A 49 11.15 -15.72 11.70
C HIS A 49 10.35 -14.61 11.00
N CYS A 50 10.89 -13.40 10.99
CA CYS A 50 10.30 -12.29 10.25
C CYS A 50 10.29 -12.60 8.76
N GLY A 51 9.14 -12.48 8.10
CA GLY A 51 9.07 -12.62 6.64
C GLY A 51 9.95 -11.60 5.91
N LEU A 52 10.15 -10.41 6.50
CA LEU A 52 11.03 -9.37 5.99
C LEU A 52 12.50 -9.61 6.38
N CYS A 53 12.89 -9.36 7.63
CA CYS A 53 14.32 -9.41 7.99
C CYS A 53 14.88 -10.80 8.30
N ARG A 54 14.04 -11.85 8.31
CA ARG A 54 14.40 -13.24 8.69
C ARG A 54 14.90 -13.41 10.14
N ASP A 55 14.86 -12.37 10.96
CA ASP A 55 15.21 -12.49 12.37
C ASP A 55 14.19 -13.33 13.16
N PRO A 56 14.63 -14.06 14.18
CA PRO A 56 13.75 -14.83 15.07
C PRO A 56 12.67 -13.97 15.74
N LEU A 57 11.47 -14.57 15.89
CA LEU A 57 10.30 -13.94 16.49
C LEU A 57 9.76 -14.72 17.69
N TYR A 58 9.01 -14.01 18.54
CA TYR A 58 8.17 -14.64 19.57
C TYR A 58 6.73 -14.18 19.48
N VAL A 59 5.83 -14.98 20.06
CA VAL A 59 4.44 -14.56 20.22
C VAL A 59 4.28 -13.74 21.50
N SER A 60 3.89 -12.48 21.31
CA SER A 60 3.51 -11.57 22.37
C SER A 60 1.99 -11.58 22.54
N ASN A 61 1.53 -11.09 23.68
CA ASN A 61 0.10 -10.87 23.92
C ASN A 61 -0.09 -9.52 24.61
N SER A 62 -0.18 -8.45 23.81
CA SER A 62 -0.38 -7.10 24.32
C SER A 62 -1.86 -6.81 24.39
N GLY A 63 -2.40 -6.90 25.60
CA GLY A 63 -3.77 -6.69 26.06
C GLY A 63 -4.81 -7.76 25.67
N GLY A 64 -4.42 -8.94 25.19
CA GLY A 64 -5.36 -10.00 24.80
C GLY A 64 -5.49 -10.24 23.29
N ILE A 65 -4.58 -9.68 22.47
CA ILE A 65 -4.50 -10.02 21.03
C ILE A 65 -3.09 -10.59 20.79
N PRO A 66 -2.97 -11.88 20.41
CA PRO A 66 -1.69 -12.47 20.08
C PRO A 66 -1.11 -11.86 18.81
N HIS A 67 0.20 -11.64 18.78
CA HIS A 67 0.90 -11.16 17.59
C HIS A 67 2.38 -11.57 17.66
N PHE A 68 3.02 -11.68 16.51
CA PHE A 68 4.47 -11.85 16.46
C PHE A 68 5.21 -10.54 16.72
N ALA A 69 6.32 -10.63 17.43
CA ALA A 69 7.20 -9.52 17.75
C ALA A 69 8.68 -9.92 17.66
N HIS A 70 9.52 -8.96 17.26
CA HIS A 70 10.97 -9.10 17.33
C HIS A 70 11.43 -9.08 18.79
N TYR A 71 12.47 -9.85 19.10
CA TYR A 71 13.14 -9.73 20.38
C TYR A 71 13.85 -8.37 20.54
N ILE A 72 14.18 -7.99 21.78
CA ILE A 72 14.83 -6.70 22.09
C ILE A 72 16.20 -6.54 21.39
N GLU A 73 16.87 -7.65 21.07
CA GLU A 73 18.20 -7.62 20.46
C GLU A 73 18.18 -7.80 18.94
N SER A 74 17.06 -8.28 18.37
CA SER A 74 16.90 -8.58 16.93
C SER A 74 15.97 -7.57 16.24
N GLY A 75 16.00 -7.55 14.91
CA GLY A 75 15.11 -6.76 14.08
C GLY A 75 15.29 -5.25 14.22
N ARG A 76 16.43 -4.76 14.72
CA ARG A 76 16.62 -3.33 15.06
C ARG A 76 16.38 -2.41 13.87
N HIS A 77 16.69 -2.89 12.66
CA HIS A 77 16.48 -2.20 11.39
C HIS A 77 15.26 -2.71 10.60
N CYS A 78 14.48 -3.63 11.18
CA CYS A 78 13.29 -4.17 10.52
C CYS A 78 12.14 -3.16 10.55
N ALA A 79 11.55 -2.87 9.39
CA ALA A 79 10.41 -1.97 9.25
C ALA A 79 9.21 -2.40 10.10
N TRP A 80 9.03 -3.70 10.33
CA TRP A 80 7.93 -4.27 11.12
C TRP A 80 8.21 -4.38 12.62
N ARG A 81 9.30 -3.78 13.10
CA ARG A 81 9.58 -3.75 14.54
C ARG A 81 8.73 -2.71 15.23
N ALA A 82 7.92 -3.16 16.18
CA ALA A 82 7.23 -2.29 17.10
C ALA A 82 8.24 -1.51 17.96
N GLY A 83 8.19 -0.17 17.94
CA GLY A 83 8.99 0.69 18.81
C GLY A 83 10.48 0.83 18.47
N SER A 84 10.86 0.84 17.19
CA SER A 84 12.26 1.12 16.84
C SER A 84 12.69 2.52 17.31
N PRO A 85 13.87 2.67 17.94
CA PRO A 85 14.17 3.74 18.91
C PRO A 85 14.96 4.89 18.29
N ARG A 86 14.35 5.58 17.32
CA ARG A 86 14.63 7.00 17.11
C ARG A 86 13.34 7.77 17.36
N ASN A 87 13.29 8.35 18.56
CA ASN A 87 12.20 9.14 19.13
C ASN A 87 11.69 10.22 18.18
N LEU A 88 10.36 10.33 18.10
CA LEU A 88 9.71 11.43 18.80
C LEU A 88 8.64 10.82 19.70
N ASP A 89 8.98 10.74 20.98
CA ASP A 89 8.07 10.67 22.11
C ASP A 89 6.92 11.67 21.88
N GLU A 90 5.69 11.38 22.25
CA GLU A 90 5.34 11.19 23.64
C GLU A 90 4.04 10.38 23.76
N ILE A 91 4.06 9.47 24.74
CA ILE A 91 2.94 9.17 25.64
C ILE A 91 1.65 8.61 24.98
N SER A 92 1.49 7.29 25.14
CA SER A 92 0.19 6.62 25.34
C SER A 92 -0.83 6.72 24.17
N ALA A 93 -1.95 6.02 24.09
CA ALA A 93 -2.52 4.99 24.95
C ALA A 93 -3.02 3.82 24.09
N SER A 94 -2.91 2.63 24.66
CA SER A 94 -3.86 1.53 24.56
C SER A 94 -4.70 1.45 23.27
N ARG A 95 -4.34 0.50 22.39
CA ARG A 95 -5.31 -0.39 21.71
C ARG A 95 -6.63 0.27 21.25
N PHE A 96 -6.73 0.63 19.97
CA PHE A 96 -8.04 0.78 19.30
C PHE A 96 -9.00 1.83 19.92
N GLY A 97 -8.50 3.04 20.18
CA GLY A 97 -9.33 4.16 20.66
C GLY A 97 -8.58 5.49 20.72
N GLY A 98 -8.05 5.97 19.58
CA GLY A 98 -7.36 7.27 19.48
C GLY A 98 -5.83 7.18 19.28
N LYS A 99 -5.37 6.68 18.13
CA LYS A 99 -3.99 6.93 17.65
C LYS A 99 -4.00 7.84 16.42
N PRO A 100 -3.06 8.79 16.31
CA PRO A 100 -2.97 9.69 15.18
C PRO A 100 -2.52 8.94 13.93
N GLU A 101 -3.22 9.20 12.81
CA GLU A 101 -2.99 8.74 11.43
C GLU A 101 -1.50 8.61 11.07
N GLY A 102 -0.67 9.55 11.54
CA GLY A 102 0.78 9.56 11.30
C GLY A 102 1.57 8.32 11.75
N LYS A 103 1.15 7.57 12.79
CA LYS A 103 1.89 6.36 13.23
C LYS A 103 1.69 5.17 12.27
N LEU A 104 0.48 5.03 11.72
CA LEU A 104 0.18 4.00 10.73
C LEU A 104 0.91 4.32 9.43
N HIS A 105 0.75 5.56 8.95
CA HIS A 105 1.42 6.10 7.77
C HIS A 105 2.92 5.85 7.79
N ALA A 106 3.60 6.22 8.88
CA ALA A 106 5.04 6.05 9.00
C ALA A 106 5.50 4.58 8.95
N GLY A 107 4.69 3.64 9.44
CA GLY A 107 5.03 2.22 9.38
C GLY A 107 4.77 1.59 8.02
N LEU A 108 3.69 1.98 7.34
CA LEU A 108 3.42 1.58 5.96
C LEU A 108 4.52 2.09 5.05
N LEU A 109 4.94 3.34 5.25
CA LEU A 109 5.99 3.95 4.46
C LEU A 109 7.35 3.27 4.62
N ARG A 110 7.72 2.91 5.86
CA ARG A 110 8.91 2.08 6.10
C ARG A 110 8.80 0.71 5.45
N THR A 111 7.61 0.11 5.46
CA THR A 111 7.38 -1.19 4.82
C THR A 111 7.56 -1.08 3.32
N LEU A 112 6.86 -0.15 2.67
CA LEU A 112 6.96 0.13 1.24
C LEU A 112 8.41 0.35 0.81
N LYS A 113 9.17 1.17 1.56
CA LYS A 113 10.59 1.41 1.28
C LYS A 113 11.39 0.11 1.19
N VAL A 114 11.27 -0.77 2.20
CA VAL A 114 12.02 -2.03 2.23
C VAL A 114 11.53 -3.00 1.14
N LEU A 115 10.24 -2.99 0.83
CA LEU A 115 9.71 -3.79 -0.28
C LEU A 115 10.29 -3.32 -1.61
N CYS A 116 10.32 -2.01 -1.89
CA CYS A 116 10.96 -1.46 -3.08
C CYS A 116 12.45 -1.83 -3.13
N GLU A 117 13.21 -1.66 -2.04
CA GLU A 117 14.65 -1.99 -1.99
C GLU A 117 14.97 -3.46 -2.28
N ARG A 118 14.00 -4.35 -2.07
CA ARG A 118 14.16 -5.80 -2.26
C ARG A 118 13.50 -6.34 -3.51
N SER A 119 12.71 -5.50 -4.17
CA SER A 119 11.98 -5.89 -5.37
C SER A 119 12.87 -5.71 -6.58
N THR A 120 12.79 -6.67 -7.51
CA THR A 120 13.53 -6.61 -8.77
C THR A 120 13.09 -5.39 -9.58
N GLY A 121 14.01 -4.78 -10.33
CA GLY A 121 13.72 -3.62 -11.19
C GLY A 121 13.70 -2.27 -10.46
N PHE A 122 13.68 -2.25 -9.12
CA PHE A 122 13.77 -1.00 -8.36
C PHE A 122 15.21 -0.53 -8.18
N SER A 123 15.38 0.78 -8.26
CA SER A 123 16.61 1.50 -7.96
C SER A 123 16.29 2.88 -7.36
N GLU A 124 17.31 3.57 -6.87
CA GLU A 124 17.17 4.95 -6.34
C GLU A 124 16.05 5.12 -5.29
N VAL A 125 15.81 4.08 -4.47
CA VAL A 125 14.75 4.11 -3.46
C VAL A 125 15.09 5.14 -2.38
N GLY A 126 14.36 6.25 -2.42
CA GLY A 126 14.61 7.43 -1.61
C GLY A 126 14.39 7.22 -0.12
N THR A 127 14.80 8.22 0.65
CA THR A 127 14.38 8.33 2.04
C THR A 127 12.90 8.76 2.08
N PRO A 128 12.08 8.17 2.96
CA PRO A 128 10.72 8.62 3.21
C PRO A 128 10.61 10.14 3.41
N ASN A 129 9.61 10.77 2.79
CA ASN A 129 9.34 12.21 2.85
C ASN A 129 10.51 13.09 2.37
N ALA A 130 11.41 12.55 1.55
CA ALA A 130 12.51 13.33 0.98
C ALA A 130 11.95 14.42 0.05
N THR A 131 12.63 15.57 0.02
CA THR A 131 12.27 16.66 -0.88
C THR A 131 12.50 16.24 -2.32
N PHE A 132 11.44 16.34 -3.11
CA PHE A 132 11.46 16.21 -4.56
C PHE A 132 11.47 17.62 -5.16
N PHE A 133 12.57 17.99 -5.82
CA PHE A 133 12.66 19.22 -6.58
C PHE A 133 12.15 18.97 -8.00
N GLY A 134 11.17 19.75 -8.41
CA GLY A 134 10.70 19.71 -9.77
C GLY A 134 11.66 20.41 -10.74
N ILE A 135 11.37 20.30 -12.03
CA ILE A 135 11.98 21.08 -13.10
C ILE A 135 11.79 22.57 -12.80
N GLU A 136 12.69 23.38 -13.35
CA GLU A 136 12.76 24.82 -13.07
C GLU A 136 11.38 25.49 -13.16
N GLY A 137 11.01 26.24 -12.11
CA GLY A 137 9.72 26.94 -12.02
C GLY A 137 8.53 26.14 -11.48
N THR A 138 8.63 24.81 -11.31
CA THR A 138 7.51 23.99 -10.79
C THR A 138 7.49 23.81 -9.27
N GLY A 139 8.56 24.22 -8.58
CA GLY A 139 8.67 24.17 -7.12
C GLY A 139 9.17 22.81 -6.58
N HIS A 140 8.71 22.43 -5.39
CA HIS A 140 9.10 21.17 -4.75
C HIS A 140 7.91 20.53 -4.02
N ARG A 141 7.99 19.21 -3.86
CA ARG A 141 7.04 18.38 -3.09
C ARG A 141 7.78 17.40 -2.18
N TYR A 142 7.02 16.72 -1.34
CA TYR A 142 7.52 15.69 -0.43
C TYR A 142 6.68 14.44 -0.66
N PRO A 143 6.96 13.65 -1.71
CA PRO A 143 6.33 12.35 -1.86
C PRO A 143 6.59 11.51 -0.61
N ASP A 144 5.64 10.67 -0.23
CA ASP A 144 5.87 9.75 0.88
C ASP A 144 7.10 8.88 0.58
N LEU A 145 7.17 8.29 -0.61
CA LEU A 145 8.36 7.62 -1.12
C LEU A 145 8.62 7.95 -2.59
N GLN A 146 9.88 8.13 -2.95
CA GLN A 146 10.31 8.20 -4.34
C GLN A 146 11.20 6.99 -4.67
N ALA A 147 11.11 6.50 -5.90
CA ALA A 147 11.99 5.44 -6.41
C ALA A 147 12.05 5.47 -7.94
N CYS A 148 12.98 4.74 -8.52
CA CYS A 148 12.99 4.41 -9.95
C CYS A 148 12.60 2.93 -10.10
N PHE A 149 11.67 2.63 -11.00
CA PHE A 149 11.36 1.27 -11.42
C PHE A 149 11.67 1.16 -12.91
N LEU A 150 12.69 0.36 -13.25
CA LEU A 150 13.30 0.36 -14.58
C LEU A 150 13.66 1.80 -15.01
N GLU A 151 13.15 2.28 -16.14
CA GLU A 151 13.32 3.65 -16.63
C GLU A 151 12.32 4.68 -16.04
N HIS A 152 11.33 4.24 -15.26
CA HIS A 152 10.25 5.09 -14.79
C HIS A 152 10.56 5.69 -13.41
N ARG A 153 10.48 7.02 -13.30
CA ARG A 153 10.54 7.74 -12.02
C ARG A 153 9.17 7.67 -11.36
N LEU A 154 9.13 7.21 -10.11
CA LEU A 154 7.90 6.99 -9.36
C LEU A 154 7.85 7.86 -8.09
N ALA A 155 6.66 8.37 -7.81
CA ALA A 155 6.27 8.91 -6.52
C ALA A 155 5.12 8.07 -5.95
N PHE A 156 5.28 7.58 -4.72
CA PHE A 156 4.23 6.91 -3.97
C PHE A 156 3.63 7.87 -2.95
N GLU A 157 2.32 7.85 -2.83
CA GLU A 157 1.56 8.66 -1.88
C GLU A 157 0.53 7.76 -1.19
N PHE A 158 0.66 7.60 0.13
CA PHE A 158 -0.39 7.00 0.93
C PHE A 158 -1.49 8.03 1.14
N GLN A 159 -2.68 7.71 0.64
CA GLN A 159 -3.82 8.61 0.72
C GLN A 159 -4.31 8.72 2.18
N PRO A 160 -4.28 9.93 2.79
CA PRO A 160 -4.91 10.15 4.08
C PRO A 160 -6.43 10.11 3.93
N SER A 161 -7.09 9.86 5.05
CA SER A 161 -8.54 9.65 5.16
C SER A 161 -9.39 10.88 4.77
N ARG A 162 -8.77 12.06 4.61
CA ARG A 162 -9.40 13.39 4.44
C ARG A 162 -8.51 14.35 3.64
N THR A 163 -8.26 14.07 2.37
CA THR A 163 -7.60 15.03 1.47
C THR A 163 -8.62 15.70 0.57
N TYR A 164 -8.46 17.01 0.34
CA TYR A 164 -9.31 17.76 -0.57
C TYR A 164 -8.98 17.39 -2.03
N LEU A 165 -10.01 17.38 -2.89
CA LEU A 165 -9.86 17.10 -4.33
C LEU A 165 -8.83 18.00 -5.02
N THR A 166 -8.76 19.27 -4.59
CA THR A 166 -7.78 20.24 -5.08
C THR A 166 -6.34 19.80 -4.79
N THR A 167 -6.07 19.31 -3.57
CA THR A 167 -4.73 18.81 -3.19
C THR A 167 -4.33 17.56 -3.98
N ILE A 168 -5.30 16.71 -4.32
CA ILE A 168 -5.10 15.55 -5.18
C ILE A 168 -4.72 15.98 -6.59
N SER A 169 -5.51 16.89 -7.17
CA SER A 169 -5.30 17.41 -8.53
C SER A 169 -3.95 18.13 -8.65
N ASP A 170 -3.58 18.95 -7.65
CA ASP A 170 -2.31 19.66 -7.62
C ASP A 170 -1.10 18.72 -7.60
N ARG A 171 -1.21 17.57 -6.91
CA ARG A 171 -0.15 16.56 -6.89
C ARG A 171 -0.02 15.87 -8.24
N GLU A 172 -1.13 15.51 -8.86
CA GLU A 172 -1.14 14.90 -10.19
C GLU A 172 -0.54 15.83 -11.25
N ILE A 173 -0.97 17.10 -11.28
CA ILE A 173 -0.40 18.12 -12.19
C ILE A 173 1.10 18.27 -11.94
N PHE A 174 1.52 18.38 -10.67
CA PHE A 174 2.94 18.53 -10.33
C PHE A 174 3.77 17.34 -10.82
N TYR A 175 3.39 16.10 -10.49
CA TYR A 175 4.18 14.93 -10.87
C TYR A 175 4.15 14.70 -12.39
N ARG A 176 3.03 14.97 -13.07
CA ARG A 176 2.92 14.94 -14.54
C ARG A 176 3.88 15.94 -15.20
N GLN A 177 3.86 17.21 -14.78
CA GLN A 177 4.77 18.25 -15.29
C GLN A 177 6.25 17.87 -15.09
N ASN A 178 6.53 17.12 -14.03
CA ASN A 178 7.87 16.67 -13.65
C ASN A 178 8.28 15.31 -14.23
N ARG A 179 7.45 14.72 -15.09
CA ARG A 179 7.65 13.40 -15.70
C ARG A 179 7.87 12.30 -14.66
N VAL A 180 7.05 12.30 -13.62
CA VAL A 180 7.03 11.29 -12.55
C VAL A 180 5.67 10.63 -12.53
N PHE A 181 5.66 9.30 -12.54
CA PHE A 181 4.44 8.52 -12.38
C PHE A 181 4.05 8.48 -10.91
N LEU A 182 2.77 8.74 -10.64
CA LEU A 182 2.24 8.82 -9.30
C LEU A 182 1.41 7.57 -8.97
N ILE A 183 1.80 6.86 -7.91
CA ILE A 183 1.10 5.67 -7.42
C ILE A 183 0.45 6.01 -6.08
N TRP A 184 -0.87 6.05 -6.09
CA TRP A 184 -1.67 6.24 -4.89
C TRP A 184 -1.90 4.92 -4.17
N LEU A 185 -1.53 4.89 -2.90
CA LEU A 185 -1.67 3.73 -2.04
C LEU A 185 -2.72 3.97 -0.95
N PHE A 186 -3.62 3.02 -0.81
CA PHE A 186 -4.55 2.92 0.30
C PHE A 186 -4.02 1.95 1.33
N HIS A 187 -4.34 2.21 2.59
CA HIS A 187 -4.06 1.29 3.70
C HIS A 187 -5.27 0.44 4.09
N ASP A 188 -6.46 0.87 3.69
CA ASP A 188 -7.75 0.26 4.02
C ASP A 188 -8.79 0.76 3.02
N PHE A 189 -8.78 0.13 1.85
CA PHE A 189 -9.66 0.52 0.75
C PHE A 189 -11.15 0.29 1.07
N GLU A 190 -11.45 -0.75 1.85
CA GLU A 190 -12.83 -1.13 2.21
C GLU A 190 -13.51 -0.05 3.06
N ASN A 191 -12.82 0.49 4.05
CA ASN A 191 -13.34 1.60 4.85
C ASN A 191 -13.38 2.94 4.09
N TRP A 192 -12.67 3.01 2.96
CA TRP A 192 -12.56 4.20 2.13
C TRP A 192 -13.66 4.26 1.05
N LYS A 193 -13.97 3.16 0.36
CA LYS A 193 -14.88 3.10 -0.81
C LYS A 193 -16.34 3.52 -0.54
N GLY A 194 -16.75 3.58 0.73
CA GLY A 194 -18.13 3.88 1.14
C GLY A 194 -18.49 5.38 1.20
N ARG A 195 -17.52 6.28 1.04
CA ARG A 195 -17.69 7.72 1.33
C ARG A 195 -17.78 8.57 0.04
N GLN A 196 -18.48 9.71 0.12
CA GLN A 196 -18.87 10.50 -1.07
C GLN A 196 -17.68 11.17 -1.77
N THR A 197 -16.82 11.88 -1.03
CA THR A 197 -15.61 12.54 -1.55
C THR A 197 -14.65 11.55 -2.21
N GLU A 198 -14.65 10.33 -1.71
CA GLU A 198 -13.83 9.21 -2.12
C GLU A 198 -14.34 8.57 -3.43
N ARG A 199 -15.67 8.50 -3.61
CA ARG A 199 -16.28 8.13 -4.90
C ARG A 199 -15.95 9.14 -6.00
N ASP A 200 -15.86 10.42 -5.65
CA ASP A 200 -15.45 11.45 -6.60
C ASP A 200 -13.99 11.21 -7.04
N ILE A 201 -13.07 10.93 -6.11
CA ILE A 201 -11.66 10.63 -6.44
C ILE A 201 -11.52 9.40 -7.36
N VAL A 202 -12.29 8.33 -7.12
CA VAL A 202 -12.28 7.14 -8.00
C VAL A 202 -12.85 7.46 -9.38
N ALA A 203 -13.96 8.18 -9.45
CA ALA A 203 -14.56 8.59 -10.71
C ALA A 203 -13.59 9.47 -11.52
N LEU A 204 -12.70 10.18 -10.83
CA LEU A 204 -11.67 11.06 -11.38
C LEU A 204 -10.33 10.35 -11.74
N ARG A 205 -10.07 9.13 -11.24
CA ARG A 205 -8.79 8.40 -11.38
C ARG A 205 -8.85 7.13 -12.23
N SER A 206 -9.48 7.22 -13.40
CA SER A 206 -9.64 6.06 -14.29
C SER A 206 -10.26 4.83 -13.59
N ARG A 207 -10.98 5.06 -12.49
CA ARG A 207 -11.64 4.07 -11.64
C ARG A 207 -10.71 2.99 -11.06
N HIS A 208 -9.43 3.27 -10.80
CA HIS A 208 -8.53 2.33 -10.14
C HIS A 208 -7.96 2.87 -8.81
N ALA A 209 -7.58 1.96 -7.92
CA ALA A 209 -6.95 2.23 -6.63
C ALA A 209 -5.98 1.10 -6.28
N PHE A 210 -4.81 1.43 -5.73
CA PHE A 210 -3.86 0.43 -5.24
C PHE A 210 -3.86 0.40 -3.73
N GLU A 211 -3.87 -0.78 -3.13
CA GLU A 211 -3.80 -0.98 -1.70
C GLU A 211 -2.58 -1.84 -1.35
N LEU A 212 -1.84 -1.44 -0.32
CA LEU A 212 -0.74 -2.23 0.24
C LEU A 212 -1.24 -2.99 1.48
N ASP A 213 -1.97 -4.08 1.25
CA ASP A 213 -2.51 -4.94 2.30
C ASP A 213 -1.57 -6.12 2.64
N GLU A 214 -1.99 -6.96 3.60
CA GLU A 214 -1.22 -8.12 4.06
C GLU A 214 -0.93 -9.12 2.92
N GLN A 215 -1.89 -9.36 2.03
CA GLN A 215 -1.73 -10.29 0.91
C GLN A 215 -0.75 -9.77 -0.13
N ALA A 216 -0.83 -8.46 -0.45
CA ALA A 216 0.11 -7.80 -1.35
C ALA A 216 1.55 -7.85 -0.81
N ILE A 217 1.73 -7.62 0.49
CA ILE A 217 3.03 -7.74 1.15
C ILE A 217 3.58 -9.17 1.05
N ILE A 218 2.75 -10.20 1.27
CA ILE A 218 3.16 -11.60 1.17
C ILE A 218 3.59 -11.94 -0.24
N SER A 219 2.74 -11.63 -1.21
CA SER A 219 3.03 -11.85 -2.62
C SER A 219 4.32 -11.14 -3.03
N THR A 220 4.59 -9.95 -2.50
CA THR A 220 5.84 -9.24 -2.76
C THR A 220 7.05 -10.02 -2.26
N ILE A 221 7.01 -10.51 -1.03
CA ILE A 221 8.16 -11.18 -0.41
C ILE A 221 8.39 -12.55 -1.05
N GLU A 222 7.32 -13.25 -1.42
CA GLU A 222 7.40 -14.56 -2.10
C GLU A 222 7.93 -14.44 -3.53
N SER A 223 7.45 -13.44 -4.28
CA SER A 223 7.82 -13.27 -5.69
C SER A 223 9.10 -12.47 -5.91
N GLY A 224 9.52 -11.66 -4.92
CA GLY A 224 10.61 -10.70 -5.10
C GLY A 224 10.26 -9.53 -6.03
N SER A 225 8.97 -9.30 -6.27
CA SER A 225 8.42 -8.23 -7.11
C SER A 225 7.40 -7.47 -6.29
N LEU A 226 7.47 -6.14 -6.26
CA LEU A 226 6.50 -5.34 -5.50
C LEU A 226 5.09 -5.59 -6.05
N THR A 227 4.19 -6.01 -5.18
CA THR A 227 2.80 -6.34 -5.50
C THR A 227 1.88 -5.40 -4.72
N PHE A 228 0.79 -5.00 -5.36
CA PHE A 228 -0.34 -4.31 -4.75
C PHE A 228 -1.61 -5.11 -4.91
N LYS A 229 -2.60 -4.83 -4.07
CA LYS A 229 -3.98 -5.16 -4.40
C LYS A 229 -4.57 -4.01 -5.20
N ALA A 230 -4.75 -4.21 -6.50
CA ALA A 230 -5.44 -3.25 -7.34
C ALA A 230 -6.94 -3.46 -7.21
N HIS A 231 -7.68 -2.37 -7.12
CA HIS A 231 -9.13 -2.30 -7.11
C HIS A 231 -9.57 -1.47 -8.31
N TRP A 232 -10.58 -1.92 -9.06
CA TRP A 232 -11.14 -1.13 -10.14
C TRP A 232 -12.65 -1.32 -10.28
N GLN A 233 -13.34 -0.34 -10.86
CA GLN A 233 -14.76 -0.50 -11.18
C GLN A 233 -14.96 -0.99 -12.60
N LEU A 234 -15.80 -2.00 -12.78
CA LEU A 234 -16.30 -2.40 -14.09
C LEU A 234 -17.74 -1.90 -14.29
N PRO A 235 -18.06 -1.38 -15.48
CA PRO A 235 -19.42 -1.04 -15.82
C PRO A 235 -20.23 -2.30 -16.08
N GLU A 236 -21.47 -2.30 -15.60
CA GLU A 236 -22.45 -3.35 -15.87
C GLU A 236 -23.72 -2.69 -16.40
N TYR A 237 -24.16 -3.11 -17.58
CA TYR A 237 -25.39 -2.62 -18.19
C TYR A 237 -26.45 -3.72 -18.18
N ASN A 238 -27.55 -3.47 -17.48
CA ASN A 238 -28.64 -4.44 -17.34
C ASN A 238 -29.80 -4.22 -18.33
N GLY A 239 -29.60 -3.39 -19.36
CA GLY A 239 -30.65 -3.05 -20.34
C GLY A 239 -31.48 -1.81 -20.00
N ALA A 240 -31.40 -1.30 -18.77
CA ALA A 240 -32.12 -0.08 -18.34
C ALA A 240 -31.20 0.96 -17.70
N GLN A 241 -30.18 0.54 -16.97
CA GLN A 241 -29.27 1.41 -16.24
C GLN A 241 -27.84 0.89 -16.28
N LEU A 242 -26.89 1.82 -16.30
CA LEU A 242 -25.48 1.55 -16.06
C LEU A 242 -25.21 1.53 -14.55
N SER A 243 -24.73 0.40 -14.04
CA SER A 243 -24.21 0.25 -12.68
C SER A 243 -22.71 -0.02 -12.71
N TRP A 244 -22.08 0.07 -11.54
CA TRP A 244 -20.64 -0.15 -11.37
C TRP A 244 -20.41 -1.08 -10.19
N HIS A 245 -19.61 -2.13 -10.39
CA HIS A 245 -19.17 -3.03 -9.31
C HIS A 245 -17.65 -3.00 -9.18
N TRP A 246 -17.17 -3.23 -7.96
CA TRP A 246 -15.74 -3.26 -7.67
C TRP A 246 -15.19 -4.67 -7.88
N GLU A 247 -14.09 -4.74 -8.62
CA GLU A 247 -13.25 -5.91 -8.75
C GLU A 247 -11.89 -5.63 -8.13
N SER A 248 -11.20 -6.68 -7.68
CA SER A 248 -9.88 -6.56 -7.09
C SER A 248 -8.99 -7.76 -7.42
N ARG A 249 -7.70 -7.52 -7.64
CA ARG A 249 -6.70 -8.61 -7.72
C ARG A 249 -5.33 -8.13 -7.27
N LEU A 250 -4.45 -9.08 -6.96
CA LEU A 250 -3.03 -8.79 -6.79
C LEU A 250 -2.39 -8.49 -8.15
N VAL A 251 -1.64 -7.40 -8.21
CA VAL A 251 -0.96 -6.88 -9.41
C VAL A 251 0.48 -6.56 -9.05
N ARG A 252 1.41 -7.17 -9.76
CA ARG A 252 2.84 -6.89 -9.64
C ARG A 252 3.22 -5.62 -10.38
N MET A 253 4.31 -4.98 -9.97
CA MET A 253 4.82 -3.77 -10.64
C MET A 253 5.09 -3.97 -12.13
N GLU A 254 5.54 -5.15 -12.54
CA GLU A 254 5.79 -5.49 -13.95
C GLU A 254 4.50 -5.64 -14.77
N GLU A 255 3.35 -5.77 -14.12
CA GLU A 255 2.03 -5.82 -14.77
C GLU A 255 1.38 -4.44 -14.89
N LEU A 256 2.07 -3.39 -14.41
CA LEU A 256 1.63 -2.01 -14.56
C LEU A 256 2.07 -1.45 -15.91
N HIS A 257 1.17 -0.69 -16.53
CA HIS A 257 1.43 0.08 -17.73
C HIS A 257 1.60 1.55 -17.36
N PHE A 258 2.67 2.14 -17.89
CA PHE A 258 3.07 3.52 -17.62
C PHE A 258 2.92 4.34 -18.91
N ASP A 259 1.75 4.96 -19.11
CA ASP A 259 1.42 5.71 -20.34
C ASP A 259 0.79 7.06 -20.03
N ASP A 260 1.16 8.10 -20.78
CA ASP A 260 0.76 9.51 -20.57
C ASP A 260 0.64 9.93 -19.08
N PHE A 261 1.60 9.49 -18.26
CA PHE A 261 1.69 9.75 -16.81
C PHE A 261 0.58 9.11 -15.96
N LEU A 262 -0.19 8.20 -16.55
CA LEU A 262 -1.09 7.27 -15.88
C LEU A 262 -0.35 5.97 -15.51
N VAL A 263 -0.79 5.37 -14.41
CA VAL A 263 -0.34 4.05 -13.97
C VAL A 263 -1.54 3.14 -13.93
N GLU A 264 -1.56 2.16 -14.81
CA GLU A 264 -2.71 1.29 -15.03
C GLU A 264 -2.32 -0.17 -14.91
N THR A 265 -3.29 -1.06 -14.77
CA THR A 265 -3.01 -2.50 -14.78
C THR A 265 -3.37 -3.08 -16.13
N LEU A 266 -2.54 -3.96 -16.69
CA LEU A 266 -2.81 -4.60 -17.99
C LEU A 266 -4.15 -5.36 -18.04
N ALA A 267 -4.70 -5.77 -16.89
CA ALA A 267 -5.94 -6.54 -16.82
C ALA A 267 -7.20 -5.68 -16.64
N ALA A 268 -7.05 -4.43 -16.23
CA ALA A 268 -8.16 -3.54 -15.97
C ALA A 268 -8.00 -2.28 -16.81
N GLN A 269 -8.71 -2.26 -17.94
CA GLN A 269 -8.94 -1.05 -18.72
C GLN A 269 -10.44 -0.67 -18.64
N PRO A 270 -10.96 -0.24 -17.47
CA PRO A 270 -12.37 0.10 -17.27
C PRO A 270 -12.97 1.02 -18.31
N TRP A 271 -12.19 1.98 -18.82
CA TRP A 271 -12.62 2.90 -19.86
C TRP A 271 -12.78 2.21 -21.21
N LEU A 272 -12.03 1.15 -21.54
CA LEU A 272 -12.30 0.36 -22.74
C LEU A 272 -13.64 -0.34 -22.62
N CYS A 273 -13.94 -0.95 -21.47
CA CYS A 273 -15.26 -1.54 -21.22
C CYS A 273 -16.38 -0.48 -21.28
N GLU A 274 -16.15 0.73 -20.73
CA GLU A 274 -17.10 1.84 -20.84
C GLU A 274 -17.26 2.31 -22.29
N ALA A 275 -16.18 2.39 -23.08
CA ALA A 275 -16.20 2.75 -24.49
C ALA A 275 -16.97 1.72 -25.31
N GLU A 276 -16.74 0.44 -25.08
CA GLU A 276 -17.46 -0.65 -25.73
C GLU A 276 -18.96 -0.59 -25.42
N LEU A 277 -19.32 -0.41 -24.15
CA LEU A 277 -20.72 -0.29 -23.73
C LEU A 277 -21.41 0.98 -24.26
N LEU A 278 -20.68 2.09 -24.37
CA LEU A 278 -21.20 3.36 -24.88
C LEU A 278 -21.01 3.53 -26.40
N ASN A 279 -20.41 2.56 -27.08
CA ASN A 279 -20.02 2.60 -28.49
C ASN A 279 -19.17 3.85 -28.85
N MET A 280 -18.23 4.22 -27.97
CA MET A 280 -17.32 5.37 -28.09
C MET A 280 -15.89 4.91 -28.38
N THR A 281 -15.08 5.74 -29.03
CA THR A 281 -13.64 5.45 -29.19
C THR A 281 -12.87 5.79 -27.90
N HIS A 282 -11.74 5.10 -27.66
CA HIS A 282 -10.85 5.40 -26.52
C HIS A 282 -10.43 6.88 -26.49
N ALA A 283 -10.08 7.46 -27.64
CA ALA A 283 -9.78 8.88 -27.76
C ALA A 283 -10.97 9.78 -27.36
N ALA A 284 -12.22 9.39 -27.66
CA ALA A 284 -13.39 10.16 -27.28
C ALA A 284 -13.65 10.13 -25.76
N LEU A 285 -13.26 9.05 -25.07
CA LEU A 285 -13.32 8.98 -23.61
C LEU A 285 -12.23 9.83 -22.95
N ILE A 286 -10.99 9.81 -23.46
CA ILE A 286 -9.92 10.70 -23.00
C ILE A 286 -10.36 12.16 -23.14
N ILE A 287 -10.91 12.55 -24.30
CA ILE A 287 -11.41 13.92 -24.52
C ILE A 287 -12.57 14.26 -23.58
N LYS A 288 -13.50 13.33 -23.32
CA LYS A 288 -14.60 13.53 -22.37
C LYS A 288 -14.08 13.71 -20.94
N PHE A 289 -13.07 12.93 -20.57
CA PHE A 289 -12.36 13.03 -19.30
C PHE A 289 -11.65 14.38 -19.17
N GLU A 290 -10.84 14.77 -20.15
CA GLU A 290 -10.13 16.06 -20.17
C GLU A 290 -11.09 17.26 -20.14
N LYS A 291 -12.19 17.22 -20.91
CA LYS A 291 -13.24 18.26 -20.87
C LYS A 291 -13.91 18.37 -19.51
N TYR A 292 -14.24 17.25 -18.89
CA TYR A 292 -14.82 17.22 -17.56
C TYR A 292 -13.93 17.97 -16.54
N TRP A 293 -12.60 17.83 -16.67
CA TRP A 293 -11.62 18.52 -15.82
C TRP A 293 -11.48 20.00 -16.17
N ALA A 294 -11.39 20.34 -17.45
CA ALA A 294 -11.26 21.73 -17.89
C ALA A 294 -12.43 22.60 -17.41
N GLU A 295 -13.66 22.08 -17.45
CA GLU A 295 -14.88 22.79 -17.02
C GLU A 295 -15.01 22.96 -15.50
N ARG A 296 -14.25 22.20 -14.70
CA ARG A 296 -14.31 22.20 -13.22
C ARG A 296 -13.10 22.85 -12.55
N LEU A 297 -12.07 23.21 -13.30
CA LEU A 297 -10.94 24.02 -12.84
C LEU A 297 -11.24 25.54 -12.89
N ASP A 298 -12.40 25.94 -13.43
CA ASP A 298 -12.90 27.33 -13.49
C ASP A 298 -13.69 27.75 -12.22
N TRP A 299 -13.24 27.32 -11.03
CA TRP A 299 -13.69 27.90 -9.77
C TRP A 299 -12.53 28.67 -9.15
N GLY A 300 -12.52 29.99 -9.39
CA GLY A 300 -11.61 30.93 -8.74
C GLY A 300 -11.75 30.98 -7.22
#